data_AF-A0AAD7H2T7-F1
#
_entry.id   AF-A0AAD7H2T7-F1
#
_cell.length_a   1.000
_cell.length_b   1.000
_cell.length_c   1.000
_cell.angle_alpha   90.00
_cell.angle_beta   90.00
_cell.angle_gamma   90.00
#
_symmetry.space_group_name_H-M   'P 1'
#
loop_
_entity.id
_entity.type
_entity.pdbx_description
1 polymer ?
#
loop_
_entity_poly.entity_id
_entity_poly.type
_entity_poly.pdbx_seq_one_letter_code
_entity_poly.pdbx_strand_id
1 'polypeptide(L)'
;GLFMETFPFHRIGVHPGSLAFNVEMHDRATKVFAFSKECTGEARLNCCCFHCVKIPADVQRLVDLAVQANTRVNHRFLSWSQIRNLLVDRTEEVRKWRPKSLNSARNFATAVRKLADYKRFMDAVAGMDIPRLRQLVSVGLRRGSSPAAIIRMMQSALEGVYRRLILDSRTLDIALMVYRL
;
A
#
# COMPACT_ATOMS: atom_id res chain seq x y z
N GLY A 1 20.53 2.19 -24.05
CA GLY A 1 20.85 2.95 -22.82
C GLY A 1 22.35 3.05 -22.71
N LEU A 2 22.86 4.16 -22.17
CA LEU A 2 24.28 4.27 -21.87
C LEU A 2 24.64 3.22 -20.79
N PHE A 3 25.81 2.59 -20.88
CA PHE A 3 26.29 1.61 -19.88
C PHE A 3 26.14 2.15 -18.44
N MET A 4 26.32 3.47 -18.28
CA MET A 4 26.15 4.20 -17.03
C MET A 4 24.76 4.07 -16.37
N GLU A 5 23.71 3.90 -17.17
CA GLU A 5 22.33 3.88 -16.67
C GLU A 5 21.84 2.46 -16.38
N THR A 6 22.43 1.46 -17.04
CA THR A 6 22.04 0.06 -16.95
C THR A 6 22.95 -0.73 -16.01
N PHE A 7 24.20 -0.31 -15.80
CA PHE A 7 25.12 -1.01 -14.92
C PHE A 7 24.83 -0.71 -13.44
N PRO A 8 24.78 -1.73 -12.55
CA PRO A 8 24.47 -1.54 -11.14
C PRO A 8 25.72 -1.10 -10.34
N PHE A 9 26.13 0.16 -10.50
CA PHE A 9 27.34 0.71 -9.84
C PHE A 9 27.32 0.59 -8.31
N HIS A 10 26.14 0.62 -7.69
CA HIS A 10 25.96 0.42 -6.24
C HIS A 10 26.38 -0.97 -5.75
N ARG A 11 26.68 -1.92 -6.66
CA ARG A 11 27.19 -3.25 -6.30
C ARG A 11 28.72 -3.34 -6.32
N ILE A 12 29.43 -2.28 -6.67
CA ILE A 12 30.89 -2.22 -6.53
C ILE A 12 31.20 -1.95 -5.04
N GLY A 13 32.01 -2.81 -4.39
CA GLY A 13 32.33 -2.69 -2.96
C GLY A 13 32.74 -4.01 -2.31
N VAL A 14 32.77 -4.09 -0.97
CA VAL A 14 33.21 -5.28 -0.21
C VAL A 14 32.06 -5.95 0.57
N HIS A 15 30.81 -5.67 0.21
CA HIS A 15 29.64 -6.18 0.94
C HIS A 15 29.18 -7.56 0.39
N PRO A 16 28.45 -8.39 1.16
CA PRO A 16 28.04 -9.77 0.80
C PRO A 16 27.08 -9.91 -0.41
N GLY A 17 26.89 -8.85 -1.20
CA GLY A 17 26.21 -8.87 -2.50
C GLY A 17 26.92 -8.02 -3.57
N SER A 18 28.20 -7.72 -3.35
CA SER A 18 29.03 -6.98 -4.31
C SER A 18 29.36 -7.85 -5.51
N LEU A 19 29.67 -7.21 -6.63
CA LEU A 19 30.24 -7.92 -7.78
C LEU A 19 31.59 -8.50 -7.42
N ALA A 20 31.94 -9.65 -8.00
CA ALA A 20 33.24 -10.30 -7.83
C ALA A 20 34.38 -9.53 -8.52
N PHE A 21 34.04 -8.57 -9.38
CA PHE A 21 34.96 -7.77 -10.16
C PHE A 21 34.72 -6.28 -9.93
N ASN A 22 35.76 -5.48 -10.16
CA ASN A 22 35.70 -4.03 -10.25
C ASN A 22 35.60 -3.61 -11.71
N VAL A 23 35.09 -2.41 -11.93
CA VAL A 23 34.95 -1.81 -13.26
C VAL A 23 35.64 -0.45 -13.25
N GLU A 24 36.56 -0.24 -14.18
CA GLU A 24 37.21 1.03 -14.45
C GLU A 24 36.77 1.57 -15.81
N MET A 25 36.66 2.89 -15.89
CA MET A 25 36.23 3.57 -17.09
C MET A 25 37.32 4.54 -17.52
N HIS A 26 37.85 4.33 -18.71
CA HIS A 26 38.87 5.18 -19.31
C HIS A 26 38.26 6.01 -20.44
N ASP A 27 38.95 7.11 -20.76
CA ASP A 27 38.66 7.94 -21.93
C ASP A 27 37.21 8.47 -21.97
N ARG A 28 36.84 9.23 -20.92
CA ARG A 28 35.50 9.83 -20.75
C ARG A 28 34.35 8.81 -20.87
N ALA A 29 34.55 7.62 -20.31
CA ALA A 29 33.58 6.51 -20.31
C ALA A 29 33.32 5.85 -21.68
N THR A 30 34.21 6.04 -22.66
CA THR A 30 34.12 5.32 -23.95
C THR A 30 34.66 3.90 -23.87
N LYS A 31 35.64 3.64 -22.99
CA LYS A 31 36.20 2.30 -22.77
C LYS A 31 35.96 1.85 -21.33
N VAL A 32 35.39 0.66 -21.20
CA VAL A 32 35.08 0.05 -19.91
C VAL A 32 35.94 -1.21 -19.76
N PHE A 33 36.71 -1.26 -18.68
CA PHE A 33 37.53 -2.39 -18.32
C PHE A 33 36.98 -3.02 -17.04
N ALA A 34 36.95 -4.34 -16.98
CA ALA A 34 36.53 -5.08 -15.80
C ALA A 34 37.64 -6.04 -15.39
N PHE A 35 37.96 -6.06 -14.10
CA PHE A 35 39.01 -6.92 -13.54
C PHE A 35 38.58 -7.49 -12.19
N SER A 36 39.03 -8.71 -11.90
CA SER A 36 38.73 -9.35 -10.62
C SER A 36 39.38 -8.56 -9.49
N LYS A 37 38.77 -8.55 -8.30
CA LYS A 37 39.38 -7.95 -7.10
C LYS A 37 40.67 -8.64 -6.66
N GLU A 38 40.83 -9.90 -7.06
CA GLU A 38 42.02 -10.72 -6.80
C GLU A 38 43.01 -10.67 -7.97
N CYS A 39 42.81 -9.78 -8.94
CA CYS A 39 43.71 -9.64 -10.07
C CYS A 39 45.06 -9.07 -9.60
N THR A 40 46.14 -9.81 -9.83
CA THR A 40 47.52 -9.39 -9.54
C THR A 40 48.14 -8.54 -10.66
N GLY A 41 47.41 -8.27 -11.75
CA GLY A 41 47.89 -7.48 -12.89
C GLY A 41 48.90 -8.20 -13.80
N GLU A 42 49.30 -9.43 -13.47
CA GLU A 42 50.23 -10.21 -14.29
C GLU A 42 49.47 -11.03 -15.34
N ALA A 43 49.56 -10.60 -16.60
CA ALA A 43 49.10 -11.38 -17.75
C ALA A 43 50.23 -12.30 -18.23
N ARG A 44 50.09 -13.62 -18.07
CA ARG A 44 50.96 -14.58 -18.75
C ARG A 44 50.42 -14.78 -20.18
N LEU A 45 51.25 -14.50 -21.18
CA LEU A 45 51.01 -14.83 -22.60
C LEU A 45 49.65 -14.37 -23.13
N ASN A 46 49.47 -13.05 -23.30
CA ASN A 46 48.37 -12.45 -24.07
C ASN A 46 46.94 -12.89 -23.65
N CYS A 47 46.80 -13.45 -22.46
CA CYS A 47 45.55 -13.96 -21.92
C CYS A 47 45.28 -13.35 -20.55
N CYS A 48 43.99 -13.12 -20.26
CA CYS A 48 43.53 -12.56 -19.00
C CYS A 48 43.91 -13.47 -17.81
N CYS A 49 44.05 -12.88 -16.62
CA CYS A 49 44.30 -13.61 -15.39
C CYS A 49 43.24 -14.71 -15.16
N PHE A 50 43.57 -15.83 -14.50
CA PHE A 50 42.61 -16.93 -14.24
C PHE A 50 41.32 -16.45 -13.54
N HIS A 51 41.44 -15.47 -12.64
CA HIS A 51 40.30 -14.84 -11.96
C HIS A 51 39.48 -13.93 -12.89
N CYS A 52 40.11 -13.38 -13.94
CA CYS A 52 39.52 -12.45 -14.89
C CYS A 52 38.72 -13.18 -16.00
N VAL A 53 39.05 -14.45 -16.28
CA VAL A 53 38.36 -15.27 -17.28
C VAL A 53 36.88 -15.50 -16.95
N LYS A 54 36.50 -15.43 -15.67
CA LYS A 54 35.11 -15.64 -15.21
C LYS A 54 34.21 -14.41 -15.38
N ILE A 55 34.79 -13.23 -15.60
CA ILE A 55 34.07 -11.96 -15.66
C ILE A 55 33.03 -11.90 -16.78
N PRO A 56 33.32 -12.35 -18.03
CA PRO A 56 32.33 -12.31 -19.10
C PRO A 56 31.05 -13.09 -18.77
N ALA A 57 31.18 -14.25 -18.11
CA ALA A 57 30.04 -15.05 -17.68
C ALA A 57 29.20 -14.36 -16.60
N ASP A 58 29.86 -13.70 -15.63
CA ASP A 58 29.18 -12.92 -14.61
C ASP A 58 28.50 -11.67 -15.18
N VAL A 59 29.12 -11.00 -16.15
CA VAL A 59 28.51 -9.86 -16.86
C VAL A 59 27.28 -10.30 -17.64
N GLN A 60 27.34 -11.44 -18.35
CA GLN A 60 26.18 -11.97 -19.06
C GLN A 60 25.03 -12.27 -18.09
N ARG A 61 25.31 -12.86 -16.92
CA ARG A 61 24.30 -13.10 -15.87
C ARG A 61 23.64 -11.80 -15.40
N LEU A 62 24.40 -10.70 -15.28
CA LEU A 62 23.84 -9.39 -14.92
C LEU A 62 22.95 -8.82 -16.03
N VAL A 63 23.32 -9.00 -17.29
CA VAL A 63 22.51 -8.61 -18.44
C VAL A 63 21.20 -9.38 -18.45
N ASP A 64 21.24 -10.70 -18.24
CA ASP A 64 20.04 -11.53 -18.21
C ASP A 64 19.10 -11.12 -17.06
N LEU A 65 19.67 -10.83 -15.88
CA LEU A 65 18.90 -10.28 -14.74
C LEU A 65 18.31 -8.89 -15.02
N ALA A 66 19.04 -8.05 -15.76
CA ALA A 66 18.57 -6.72 -16.13
C ALA A 66 17.43 -6.80 -17.17
N VAL A 67 17.49 -7.73 -18.12
CA VAL A 67 16.44 -7.92 -19.14
C VAL A 67 15.19 -8.58 -18.53
N GLN A 68 15.38 -9.58 -17.66
CA GLN A 68 14.29 -10.32 -17.03
C GLN A 68 13.81 -9.68 -15.72
N ALA A 69 13.91 -8.36 -15.56
CA ALA A 69 13.54 -7.64 -14.34
C ALA A 69 12.05 -7.89 -13.96
N ASN A 70 11.82 -9.00 -13.29
CA ASN A 70 10.51 -9.49 -12.89
C ASN A 70 10.11 -8.76 -11.60
N THR A 71 8.82 -8.64 -11.34
CA THR A 71 8.27 -7.88 -10.20
C THR A 71 8.73 -8.40 -8.82
N ARG A 72 9.34 -9.60 -8.77
CA ARG A 72 9.86 -10.26 -7.57
C ARG A 72 11.39 -10.22 -7.44
N VAL A 73 12.11 -9.60 -8.38
CA VAL A 73 13.56 -9.45 -8.27
C VAL A 73 13.88 -8.51 -7.12
N ASN A 74 14.81 -8.92 -6.25
CA ASN A 74 15.27 -8.06 -5.17
C ASN A 74 15.82 -6.75 -5.75
N HIS A 75 15.29 -5.61 -5.28
CA HIS A 75 15.63 -4.27 -5.77
C HIS A 75 17.14 -3.98 -5.76
N ARG A 76 17.90 -4.68 -4.92
CA ARG A 76 19.37 -4.61 -4.88
C ARG A 76 20.04 -4.97 -6.20
N PHE A 77 19.41 -5.79 -7.04
CA PHE A 77 19.96 -6.23 -8.32
C PHE A 77 19.51 -5.39 -9.51
N LEU A 78 18.60 -4.44 -9.30
CA LEU A 78 18.09 -3.57 -10.36
C LEU A 78 19.12 -2.49 -10.72
N SER A 79 19.12 -2.04 -11.97
CA SER A 79 19.90 -0.89 -12.41
C SER A 79 19.35 0.41 -11.82
N TRP A 80 20.14 1.48 -11.88
CA TRP A 80 19.70 2.81 -11.46
C TRP A 80 18.45 3.27 -12.24
N SER A 81 18.43 3.07 -13.56
CA SER A 81 17.26 3.42 -14.40
C SER A 81 16.01 2.63 -14.02
N GLN A 82 16.14 1.33 -13.73
CA GLN A 82 15.04 0.48 -13.29
C GLN A 82 14.51 0.90 -11.92
N ILE A 83 15.39 1.25 -10.98
CA ILE A 83 14.99 1.77 -9.67
C ILE A 83 14.25 3.09 -9.83
N ARG A 84 14.73 4.00 -10.67
CA ARG A 84 14.07 5.28 -10.94
C ARG A 84 12.67 5.09 -11.52
N ASN A 85 12.52 4.22 -12.52
CA ASN A 85 11.22 3.91 -13.11
C ASN A 85 10.28 3.30 -12.06
N LEU A 86 10.76 2.36 -11.26
CA LEU A 86 9.98 1.78 -10.17
C LEU A 86 9.55 2.83 -9.13
N LEU A 87 10.40 3.81 -8.82
CA LEU A 87 10.03 4.92 -7.93
C LEU A 87 8.93 5.80 -8.55
N VAL A 88 9.01 6.09 -9.85
CA VAL A 88 7.96 6.83 -10.56
C VAL A 88 6.64 6.06 -10.52
N ASP A 89 6.66 4.78 -10.89
CA ASP A 89 5.48 3.90 -10.88
C ASP A 89 4.83 3.84 -9.48
N ARG A 90 5.64 3.65 -8.44
CA ARG A 90 5.15 3.63 -7.04
C ARG A 90 4.60 4.97 -6.61
N THR A 91 5.21 6.07 -7.03
CA THR A 91 4.72 7.42 -6.71
C THR A 91 3.37 7.67 -7.38
N GLU A 92 3.19 7.22 -8.62
CA GLU A 92 1.92 7.30 -9.33
C GLU A 92 0.84 6.43 -8.68
N GLU A 93 1.17 5.21 -8.26
CA GLU A 93 0.26 4.35 -7.50
C GLU A 93 -0.19 5.04 -6.20
N VAL A 94 0.74 5.60 -5.43
CA VAL A 94 0.42 6.35 -4.21
C VAL A 94 -0.47 7.55 -4.53
N ARG A 95 -0.14 8.31 -5.57
CA ARG A 95 -0.94 9.48 -6.00
C ARG A 95 -2.35 9.07 -6.42
N LYS A 96 -2.51 7.90 -7.05
CA LYS A 96 -3.81 7.33 -7.46
C LYS A 96 -4.65 6.87 -6.26
N TRP A 97 -4.03 6.24 -5.26
CA TRP A 97 -4.75 5.67 -4.12
C TRP A 97 -5.02 6.66 -3.00
N ARG A 98 -4.16 7.68 -2.82
CA ARG A 98 -4.34 8.73 -1.80
C ARG A 98 -5.72 9.41 -1.83
N PRO A 99 -6.23 9.93 -2.96
CA PRO A 99 -7.55 10.57 -2.98
C PRO A 99 -8.67 9.56 -2.70
N LYS A 100 -8.53 8.31 -3.16
CA LYS A 100 -9.51 7.24 -2.89
C LYS A 100 -9.59 6.94 -1.40
N SER A 101 -8.44 6.80 -0.74
CA SER A 101 -8.37 6.59 0.71
C SER A 101 -9.01 7.75 1.49
N LEU A 102 -8.75 9.00 1.10
CA LEU A 102 -9.35 10.17 1.74
C LEU A 102 -10.87 10.23 1.51
N ASN A 103 -11.34 9.88 0.31
CA ASN A 103 -12.75 9.82 0.01
C ASN A 103 -13.45 8.74 0.85
N SER A 104 -12.87 7.55 0.95
CA SER A 104 -13.36 6.48 1.81
C SER A 104 -13.42 6.92 3.28
N ALA A 105 -12.37 7.57 3.80
CA ALA A 105 -12.36 8.11 5.16
C ALA A 105 -13.49 9.13 5.39
N ARG A 106 -13.76 10.03 4.44
CA ARG A 106 -14.88 10.98 4.51
C ARG A 106 -16.24 10.27 4.48
N ASN A 107 -16.38 9.22 3.68
CA ASN A 107 -17.59 8.41 3.62
C ASN A 107 -17.83 7.68 4.96
N PHE A 108 -16.80 7.07 5.54
CA PHE A 108 -16.88 6.45 6.87
C PHE A 108 -17.24 7.47 7.95
N ALA A 109 -16.57 8.63 7.98
CA ALA A 109 -16.89 9.69 8.94
C ALA A 109 -18.34 10.19 8.81
N THR A 110 -18.89 10.19 7.59
CA THR A 110 -20.29 10.54 7.32
C THR A 110 -21.23 9.42 7.77
N ALA A 111 -20.90 8.16 7.52
CA ALA A 111 -21.67 7.00 7.97
C ALA A 111 -21.72 6.91 9.50
N VAL A 112 -20.59 7.13 10.19
CA VAL A 112 -20.52 7.16 11.67
C VAL A 112 -21.39 8.27 12.23
N ARG A 113 -21.36 9.47 11.63
CA ARG A 113 -22.26 10.57 12.03
C ARG A 113 -23.73 10.21 11.86
N LYS A 114 -24.11 9.62 10.72
CA LYS A 114 -25.49 9.15 10.48
C LYS A 114 -25.91 8.08 11.49
N LEU A 115 -25.01 7.16 11.84
CA LEU A 115 -25.27 6.12 12.85
C LEU A 115 -25.46 6.72 14.25
N ALA A 116 -24.64 7.71 14.62
CA ALA A 116 -24.78 8.42 15.88
C ALA A 116 -26.09 9.20 15.96
N ASP A 117 -26.47 9.89 14.88
CA ASP A 117 -27.75 10.59 14.78
C ASP A 117 -28.92 9.58 14.88
N TYR A 118 -28.86 8.46 14.15
CA TYR A 118 -29.85 7.36 14.25
C TYR A 118 -29.99 6.81 15.68
N LYS A 119 -28.87 6.57 16.38
CA LYS A 119 -28.89 6.13 17.78
C LYS A 119 -29.59 7.16 18.67
N ARG A 120 -29.30 8.45 18.50
CA ARG A 120 -29.96 9.52 19.25
C ARG A 120 -31.47 9.57 19.00
N PHE A 121 -31.90 9.34 17.75
CA PHE A 121 -33.33 9.22 17.42
C PHE A 121 -33.95 7.99 18.08
N MET A 122 -33.32 6.82 18.00
CA MET A 122 -33.80 5.61 18.69
C MET A 122 -33.95 5.83 20.20
N ASP A 123 -32.94 6.41 20.84
CA ASP A 123 -32.95 6.65 22.29
C ASP A 123 -34.08 7.63 22.68
N ALA A 124 -34.29 8.70 21.88
CA ALA A 124 -35.37 9.66 22.12
C ALA A 124 -36.76 9.07 21.88
N VAL A 125 -36.93 8.21 20.87
CA VAL A 125 -38.18 7.49 20.61
C VAL A 125 -38.47 6.48 21.73
N ALA A 126 -37.47 5.70 22.15
CA ALA A 126 -37.61 4.72 23.22
C ALA A 126 -38.01 5.37 24.56
N GLY A 127 -37.47 6.55 24.85
CA GLY A 127 -37.81 7.35 26.03
C GLY A 127 -39.07 8.21 25.90
N MET A 128 -39.78 8.17 24.75
CA MET A 128 -40.90 9.06 24.43
C MET A 128 -40.62 10.56 24.67
N ASP A 129 -39.37 10.98 24.45
CA ASP A 129 -38.90 12.35 24.70
C ASP A 129 -39.18 13.26 23.49
N ILE A 130 -40.41 13.79 23.46
CA ILE A 130 -40.91 14.68 22.40
C ILE A 130 -40.06 15.96 22.26
N PRO A 131 -39.66 16.67 23.35
CA PRO A 131 -38.77 17.83 23.25
C PRO A 131 -37.46 17.50 22.54
N ARG A 132 -36.82 16.38 22.90
CA ARG A 132 -35.55 15.96 22.30
C ARG A 132 -35.69 15.56 20.83
N LEU A 133 -36.80 14.93 20.45
CA LEU A 133 -37.11 14.65 19.04
C LEU A 133 -37.22 15.95 18.22
N ARG A 134 -37.95 16.95 18.73
CA ARG A 134 -38.06 18.27 18.08
C ARG A 134 -36.70 18.94 17.91
N GLN A 135 -35.84 18.84 18.93
CA GLN A 135 -34.48 19.34 18.85
C GLN A 135 -33.66 18.63 17.76
N LEU A 136 -33.69 17.30 17.72
CA LEU A 136 -32.97 16.51 16.71
C LEU A 136 -33.43 16.81 15.28
N VAL A 137 -34.75 16.99 15.05
CA VAL A 137 -35.29 17.42 13.76
C VAL A 137 -34.76 18.80 13.38
N SER A 138 -34.77 19.75 14.32
CA SER A 138 -34.29 21.12 14.07
C SER A 138 -32.80 21.13 13.70
N VAL A 139 -31.99 20.29 14.35
CA VAL A 139 -30.56 20.11 14.06
C VAL A 139 -30.37 19.46 12.68
N GLY A 140 -31.16 18.44 12.34
CA GLY A 140 -31.12 17.79 11.03
C GLY A 140 -31.42 18.75 9.89
N LEU A 141 -32.46 19.59 10.05
CA LEU A 141 -32.83 20.62 9.07
C LEU A 141 -31.73 21.69 8.93
N ARG A 142 -31.15 22.19 10.04
CA ARG A 142 -30.04 23.15 10.00
C ARG A 142 -28.78 22.59 9.33
N ARG A 143 -28.56 21.27 9.39
CA ARG A 143 -27.46 20.58 8.72
C ARG A 143 -27.74 20.27 7.24
N GLY A 144 -28.87 20.73 6.70
CA GLY A 144 -29.26 20.51 5.30
C GLY A 144 -29.77 19.10 5.00
N SER A 145 -30.20 18.35 6.02
CA SER A 145 -30.88 17.07 5.79
C SER A 145 -32.26 17.31 5.20
N SER A 146 -32.62 16.57 4.15
CA SER A 146 -33.96 16.70 3.57
C SER A 146 -35.02 16.21 4.55
N PRO A 147 -36.23 16.82 4.57
CA PRO A 147 -37.33 16.37 5.42
C PRO A 147 -37.64 14.87 5.23
N ALA A 148 -37.62 14.39 3.99
CA ALA A 148 -37.81 12.98 3.67
C ALA A 148 -36.73 12.06 4.29
N ALA A 149 -35.48 12.50 4.38
CA ALA A 149 -34.42 11.74 5.03
C ALA A 149 -34.62 11.64 6.55
N ILE A 150 -35.11 12.71 7.17
CA ILE A 150 -35.42 12.74 8.61
C ILE A 150 -36.60 11.80 8.92
N ILE A 151 -37.67 11.85 8.11
CA ILE A 151 -38.83 10.96 8.27
C ILE A 151 -38.41 9.49 8.15
N ARG A 152 -37.62 9.14 7.13
CA ARG A 152 -37.09 7.77 7.00
C ARG A 152 -36.27 7.35 8.22
N MET A 153 -35.42 8.24 8.73
CA MET A 153 -34.62 7.97 9.93
C MET A 153 -35.49 7.72 11.16
N MET A 154 -36.58 8.48 11.33
CA MET A 154 -37.56 8.27 12.40
C MET A 154 -38.31 6.94 12.24
N GLN A 155 -38.76 6.61 11.02
CA GLN A 155 -39.41 5.32 10.74
C GLN A 155 -38.49 4.15 11.05
N SER A 156 -37.24 4.18 10.58
CA SER A 156 -36.24 3.16 10.89
C SER A 156 -35.92 3.09 12.39
N ALA A 157 -36.01 4.20 13.12
CA ALA A 157 -35.78 4.22 14.56
C ALA A 157 -36.97 3.59 15.31
N LEU A 158 -38.21 3.88 14.88
CA LEU A 158 -39.43 3.25 15.38
C LEU A 158 -39.44 1.74 15.13
N GLU A 159 -39.10 1.30 13.91
CA GLU A 159 -38.94 -0.13 13.58
C GLU A 159 -37.85 -0.78 14.44
N GLY A 160 -36.73 -0.09 14.66
CA GLY A 160 -35.64 -0.55 15.53
C GLY A 160 -36.07 -0.72 16.99
N VAL A 161 -36.82 0.25 17.52
CA VAL A 161 -37.40 0.18 18.88
C VAL A 161 -38.43 -0.95 18.95
N TYR A 162 -39.32 -1.08 17.96
CA TYR A 162 -40.30 -2.16 17.91
C TYR A 162 -39.63 -3.54 17.86
N ARG A 163 -38.57 -3.70 17.06
CA ARG A 163 -37.76 -4.93 17.02
C ARG A 163 -37.05 -5.20 18.35
N ARG A 164 -36.56 -4.18 19.06
CA ARG A 164 -35.98 -4.34 20.41
C ARG A 164 -37.03 -4.74 21.45
N LEU A 165 -38.25 -4.21 21.36
CA LEU A 165 -39.36 -4.62 22.21
C LEU A 165 -39.75 -6.08 21.98
N ILE A 166 -39.64 -6.58 20.74
CA ILE A 166 -39.89 -8.00 20.41
C ILE A 166 -38.72 -8.89 20.88
N LEU A 167 -37.47 -8.39 20.81
CA LEU A 167 -36.30 -8.99 21.47
C LEU A 167 -36.21 -8.56 22.94
N ASP A 168 -37.29 -8.78 23.68
CA ASP A 168 -37.30 -8.63 25.13
C ASP A 168 -36.24 -9.56 25.79
N SER A 169 -35.80 -9.20 26.99
CA SER A 169 -34.89 -9.96 27.85
C SER A 169 -35.26 -11.44 27.93
N ARG A 170 -36.56 -11.74 27.95
CA ARG A 170 -37.09 -13.10 27.97
C ARG A 170 -36.73 -13.89 26.70
N THR A 171 -36.77 -13.25 25.54
CA THR A 171 -36.41 -13.88 24.25
C THR A 171 -34.90 -14.10 24.16
N LEU A 172 -34.10 -13.19 24.73
CA LEU A 172 -32.65 -13.32 24.84
C LEU A 172 -32.25 -14.44 25.82
N ASP A 173 -32.92 -14.53 26.97
CA ASP A 173 -32.72 -15.61 27.95
C ASP A 173 -33.10 -16.97 27.38
N ILE A 174 -34.21 -17.06 26.64
CA ILE A 174 -34.59 -18.28 25.93
C ILE A 174 -33.55 -18.65 24.88
N ALA A 175 -33.05 -17.70 24.09
CA ALA A 175 -32.01 -17.95 23.09
C ALA A 175 -30.68 -18.40 23.73
N LEU A 176 -30.31 -17.81 24.88
CA LEU A 176 -29.14 -18.21 25.66
C LEU A 176 -29.31 -19.61 26.28
N MET A 177 -30.52 -19.97 26.72
CA MET A 177 -30.82 -21.32 27.21
C MET A 177 -30.74 -22.35 26.08
N VAL A 178 -31.26 -22.05 24.88
CA VAL A 178 -31.19 -22.93 23.71
C VAL A 178 -29.75 -23.09 23.21
N TYR A 179 -28.92 -22.05 23.27
CA TYR A 179 -27.51 -22.11 22.86
C TYR A 179 -26.61 -22.89 23.83
N ARG A 180 -27.04 -23.08 25.08
CA ARG A 180 -26.28 -23.81 26.13
C ARG A 180 -26.67 -25.29 26.25
N LEU A 181 -27.63 -25.75 25.46
CA LEU A 181 -27.94 -27.17 25.24
C LEU A 181 -26.99 -27.76 24.20
#